data_AF-A0A7J7FZM7-F1
#
_entry.id   AF-A0A7J7FZM7-F1
#
_cell.length_a   1.000
_cell.length_b   1.000
_cell.length_c   1.000
_cell.angle_alpha   90.00
_cell.angle_beta   90.00
_cell.angle_gamma   90.00
#
_symmetry.space_group_name_H-M   'P 1'
#
loop_
_entity.id
_entity.type
_entity.pdbx_description
1 polymer ?
#
loop_
_entity_poly.entity_id
_entity_poly.type
_entity_poly.pdbx_seq_one_letter_code
_entity_poly.pdbx_strand_id
1 'polypeptide(L)'
;MAMAVAHQHRESSSDSINRHLDVGKYVRYTSEQVEALERVYAECLKPSSLRRQQLIRDCPILSNIEPKQIKVWFQNRRCREKQRKEASRLQTVNRKMTAMNKLLMEENDRLQKQVSQLVCENGFMWQQLHTVC
;
A
#
# COMPACT_ATOMS: atom_id res chain seq x y z
N MET A 1 -4.41 2.19 37.70
CA MET A 1 -5.43 1.20 37.28
C MET A 1 -5.09 0.75 35.88
N ALA A 2 -4.56 -0.47 35.74
CA ALA A 2 -4.21 -1.05 34.44
C ALA A 2 -5.38 -1.91 33.94
N MET A 3 -5.87 -1.63 32.73
CA MET A 3 -6.86 -2.47 32.05
C MET A 3 -6.12 -3.45 31.14
N ALA A 4 -6.06 -4.72 31.54
CA ALA A 4 -5.60 -5.79 30.67
C ALA A 4 -6.78 -6.23 29.78
N VAL A 5 -6.68 -5.98 28.47
CA VAL A 5 -7.63 -6.50 27.47
C VAL A 5 -7.10 -7.83 26.96
N ALA A 6 -7.79 -8.91 27.31
CA ALA A 6 -7.54 -10.24 26.77
C ALA A 6 -8.10 -10.33 25.33
N HIS A 7 -7.23 -10.48 24.33
CA HIS A 7 -7.61 -10.86 22.98
C HIS A 7 -7.73 -12.39 22.89
N GLN A 8 -8.96 -12.89 22.73
CA GLN A 8 -9.21 -14.28 22.33
C GLN A 8 -8.87 -14.44 20.85
N HIS A 9 -7.87 -15.27 20.57
CA HIS A 9 -7.44 -15.67 19.23
C HIS A 9 -8.48 -16.65 18.66
N ARG A 10 -9.26 -16.21 17.65
CA ARG A 10 -10.19 -17.07 16.91
C ARG A 10 -9.46 -17.67 15.72
N GLU A 11 -8.86 -18.85 15.90
CA GLU A 11 -8.35 -19.65 14.77
C GLU A 11 -9.53 -20.30 14.05
N SER A 12 -9.79 -19.84 12.82
CA SER A 12 -10.67 -20.54 11.89
C SER A 12 -9.79 -21.10 10.77
N SER A 13 -9.37 -22.35 10.95
CA SER A 13 -8.75 -23.17 9.90
C SER A 13 -9.71 -23.30 8.73
N SER A 14 -9.45 -22.52 7.68
CA SER A 14 -10.07 -22.67 6.36
C SER A 14 -9.06 -23.20 5.35
N ASP A 15 -8.24 -24.17 5.79
CA ASP A 15 -7.24 -24.85 4.97
C ASP A 15 -7.88 -25.97 4.13
N SER A 16 -8.81 -25.64 3.22
CA SER A 16 -9.42 -26.66 2.33
C SER A 16 -9.96 -26.18 0.99
N ILE A 17 -9.90 -24.89 0.63
CA ILE A 17 -10.58 -24.41 -0.57
C ILE A 17 -9.63 -23.56 -1.42
N ASN A 18 -8.89 -24.16 -2.36
CA ASN A 18 -8.40 -23.58 -3.65
C ASN A 18 -7.08 -24.14 -4.21
N ARG A 19 -6.58 -25.33 -3.84
CA ARG A 19 -5.45 -25.95 -4.57
C ARG A 19 -5.83 -26.62 -5.91
N HIS A 20 -6.98 -26.24 -6.46
CA HIS A 20 -7.48 -26.66 -7.77
C HIS A 20 -8.11 -25.47 -8.51
N LEU A 21 -7.45 -24.31 -8.47
CA LEU A 21 -7.67 -23.30 -9.51
C LEU A 21 -7.08 -23.83 -10.80
N ASP A 22 -7.90 -24.60 -11.53
CA ASP A 22 -7.90 -24.74 -12.99
C ASP A 22 -6.63 -24.18 -13.66
N VAL A 23 -5.57 -24.99 -13.70
CA VAL A 23 -4.28 -24.62 -14.30
C VAL A 23 -4.45 -24.19 -15.77
N GLY A 24 -5.53 -24.63 -16.44
CA GLY A 24 -5.89 -24.21 -17.81
C GLY A 24 -6.56 -22.83 -17.93
N LYS A 25 -7.06 -22.22 -16.84
CA LYS A 25 -7.73 -20.90 -16.91
C LYS A 25 -6.76 -19.73 -16.79
N TYR A 26 -5.56 -19.96 -16.26
CA TYR A 26 -4.54 -18.93 -16.07
C TYR A 26 -3.42 -19.06 -17.10
N VAL A 27 -3.44 -18.20 -18.12
CA VAL A 27 -2.31 -18.08 -19.04
C VAL A 27 -1.19 -17.29 -18.39
N ARG A 28 -0.02 -17.91 -18.30
CA ARG A 28 1.23 -17.25 -17.94
C ARG A 28 1.93 -16.83 -19.23
N TYR A 29 2.02 -15.54 -19.46
CA TYR A 29 2.69 -14.99 -20.64
C TYR A 29 4.21 -15.13 -20.50
N THR A 30 4.90 -15.41 -21.62
CA THR A 30 6.37 -15.32 -21.68
C THR A 30 6.84 -13.88 -21.61
N SER A 31 8.13 -13.67 -21.34
CA SER A 31 8.71 -12.32 -21.33
C SER A 31 8.55 -11.62 -22.68
N GLU A 32 8.76 -12.31 -23.81
CA GLU A 32 8.60 -11.71 -25.13
C GLU A 32 7.14 -11.33 -25.43
N GLN A 33 6.18 -12.16 -24.99
CA GLN A 33 4.76 -11.87 -25.13
C GLN A 33 4.36 -10.63 -24.32
N VAL A 34 4.86 -10.51 -23.08
CA VAL A 34 4.63 -9.32 -22.26
C VAL A 34 5.24 -8.09 -22.91
N GLU A 35 6.46 -8.16 -23.41
CA GLU A 35 7.13 -7.03 -24.07
C GLU A 35 6.35 -6.55 -25.31
N ALA A 36 5.85 -7.49 -26.13
CA ALA A 36 5.02 -7.15 -27.29
C ALA A 36 3.71 -6.43 -26.88
N LEU A 37 3.06 -6.91 -25.82
CA LEU A 37 1.86 -6.27 -25.29
C LEU A 37 2.14 -4.89 -24.68
N GLU A 38 3.27 -4.72 -23.99
CA GLU A 38 3.71 -3.41 -23.46
C GLU A 38 4.04 -2.40 -24.56
N ARG A 39 4.64 -2.83 -25.68
CA ARG A 39 4.89 -1.96 -26.84
C ARG A 39 3.58 -1.40 -27.41
N VAL A 40 2.58 -2.26 -27.58
CA VAL A 40 1.24 -1.83 -28.01
C VAL A 40 0.57 -0.95 -26.95
N TYR A 41 0.78 -1.22 -25.66
CA TYR A 41 0.25 -0.39 -24.57
C TYR A 41 0.81 1.04 -24.59
N ALA A 42 2.08 1.21 -24.94
CA ALA A 42 2.70 2.53 -25.09
C ALA A 42 2.06 3.35 -26.22
N GLU A 43 1.65 2.70 -27.30
CA GLU A 43 0.96 3.35 -28.43
C GLU A 43 -0.54 3.57 -28.15
N CYS A 44 -1.20 2.60 -27.50
CA CYS A 44 -2.64 2.63 -27.26
C CYS A 44 -3.03 1.89 -25.98
N LEU A 45 -3.54 2.64 -24.99
CA LEU A 45 -3.96 2.10 -23.70
C LEU A 45 -5.21 1.20 -23.76
N LYS A 46 -6.02 1.30 -24.82
CA LYS A 46 -7.31 0.61 -24.99
C LYS A 46 -7.50 0.14 -26.44
N PRO A 47 -6.80 -0.92 -26.88
CA PRO A 47 -6.93 -1.42 -28.24
C PRO A 47 -8.36 -1.87 -28.53
N SER A 48 -8.89 -1.50 -29.71
CA SER A 48 -10.19 -1.93 -30.22
C SER A 48 -10.23 -3.44 -30.48
N SER A 49 -11.43 -4.01 -30.73
CA SER A 49 -11.52 -5.44 -31.06
C SER A 49 -10.77 -5.81 -32.32
N LEU A 50 -10.86 -4.97 -33.35
CA LEU A 50 -10.14 -5.13 -34.61
C LEU A 50 -8.62 -5.09 -34.37
N ARG A 51 -8.14 -4.10 -33.60
CA ARG A 51 -6.71 -3.98 -33.29
C ARG A 51 -6.18 -5.19 -32.51
N ARG A 52 -6.98 -5.77 -31.60
CA ARG A 52 -6.60 -7.01 -30.89
C ARG A 52 -6.51 -8.22 -31.84
N GLN A 53 -7.41 -8.33 -32.82
CA GLN A 53 -7.35 -9.40 -33.82
C GLN A 53 -6.13 -9.24 -34.74
N GLN A 54 -5.84 -8.02 -35.19
CA GLN A 54 -4.62 -7.72 -35.97
C GLN A 54 -3.36 -8.06 -35.19
N LEU A 55 -3.29 -7.71 -33.90
CA LEU A 55 -2.14 -8.02 -33.06
C LEU A 55 -1.81 -9.53 -33.02
N ILE A 56 -2.83 -10.40 -32.97
CA ILE A 56 -2.64 -11.86 -33.00
C ILE A 56 -2.14 -12.33 -34.37
N ARG A 57 -2.60 -11.69 -35.45
CA ARG A 57 -2.18 -12.03 -36.83
C ARG A 57 -0.76 -11.55 -37.13
N ASP A 58 -0.43 -10.34 -36.70
CA ASP A 58 0.82 -9.65 -37.06
C ASP A 58 1.99 -10.05 -36.15
N CYS A 59 1.71 -10.61 -34.97
CA CYS A 59 2.72 -11.06 -34.01
C CYS A 59 2.61 -12.58 -33.77
N PRO A 60 3.43 -13.40 -34.46
CA PRO A 60 3.40 -14.86 -34.31
C PRO A 60 3.56 -15.35 -32.86
N ILE A 61 4.33 -14.64 -32.03
CA ILE A 61 4.49 -14.96 -30.61
C ILE A 61 3.18 -14.84 -29.79
N LEU A 62 2.17 -14.13 -30.31
CA LEU A 62 0.85 -13.97 -29.70
C LEU A 62 -0.21 -14.85 -30.38
N SER A 63 0.14 -15.69 -31.36
CA SER A 63 -0.82 -16.47 -32.16
C SER A 63 -1.69 -17.41 -31.33
N ASN A 64 -1.16 -17.88 -30.19
CA ASN A 64 -1.83 -18.81 -29.28
C ASN A 64 -2.57 -18.10 -28.14
N ILE A 65 -2.70 -16.77 -28.19
CA ILE A 65 -3.41 -15.97 -27.17
C ILE A 65 -4.76 -15.56 -27.72
N GLU A 66 -5.83 -15.82 -26.95
CA GLU A 66 -7.16 -15.42 -27.38
C GLU A 66 -7.37 -13.90 -27.30
N PRO A 67 -8.19 -13.29 -28.19
CA PRO A 67 -8.52 -11.87 -28.13
C PRO A 67 -9.09 -11.41 -26.77
N LYS A 68 -9.80 -12.30 -26.07
CA LYS A 68 -10.33 -12.05 -24.72
C LYS A 68 -9.22 -11.92 -23.68
N GLN A 69 -8.17 -12.72 -23.79
CA GLN A 69 -7.02 -12.68 -22.88
C GLN A 69 -6.22 -11.39 -23.06
N ILE A 70 -6.05 -10.94 -24.31
CA ILE A 70 -5.47 -9.61 -24.60
C ILE A 70 -6.32 -8.52 -23.94
N LYS A 71 -7.66 -8.54 -24.10
CA LYS A 71 -8.54 -7.57 -23.45
C LYS A 71 -8.34 -7.53 -21.92
N VAL A 72 -8.28 -8.71 -21.27
CA VAL A 72 -8.06 -8.82 -19.82
C VAL A 72 -6.67 -8.33 -19.43
N TRP A 73 -5.63 -8.65 -20.22
CA TRP A 73 -4.28 -8.16 -19.98
C TRP A 73 -4.22 -6.63 -19.95
N PHE A 74 -4.82 -5.96 -20.94
CA PHE A 74 -4.88 -4.49 -20.98
C PHE A 74 -5.72 -3.88 -19.85
N GLN A 75 -6.77 -4.57 -19.38
CA GLN A 75 -7.52 -4.15 -18.19
C GLN A 75 -6.67 -4.25 -16.92
N ASN A 76 -6.02 -5.39 -16.71
CA ASN A 76 -5.15 -5.65 -15.57
C ASN A 76 -3.94 -4.72 -15.57
N ARG A 77 -3.35 -4.44 -16.74
CA ARG A 77 -2.20 -3.56 -16.87
C ARG A 77 -2.52 -2.13 -16.44
N ARG A 78 -3.68 -1.61 -16.84
CA ARG A 78 -4.19 -0.30 -16.37
C ARG A 78 -4.47 -0.29 -14.87
N CYS A 79 -5.08 -1.36 -14.36
CA CYS A 79 -5.34 -1.50 -12.92
C CYS A 79 -4.05 -1.50 -12.10
N ARG A 80 -3.05 -2.30 -12.49
CA ARG A 80 -1.73 -2.36 -11.85
C ARG A 80 -0.99 -1.03 -11.91
N GLU A 81 -1.09 -0.28 -13.01
CA GLU A 81 -0.50 1.05 -13.09
C GLU A 81 -1.14 2.04 -12.14
N LYS A 82 -2.48 2.07 -12.10
CA LYS A 82 -3.22 2.89 -11.14
C LYS A 82 -2.84 2.54 -9.70
N GLN A 83 -2.78 1.25 -9.39
CA GLN A 83 -2.37 0.76 -8.07
C GLN A 83 -0.93 1.18 -7.71
N ARG A 84 0.02 1.08 -8.64
CA ARG A 84 1.42 1.53 -8.42
C ARG A 84 1.51 3.03 -8.13
N LYS A 85 0.80 3.86 -8.91
CA LYS A 85 0.75 5.32 -8.70
C LYS A 85 0.16 5.66 -7.33
N GLU A 86 -0.94 4.99 -6.98
CA GLU A 86 -1.61 5.18 -5.69
C GLU A 86 -0.74 4.73 -4.50
N ALA A 87 -0.10 3.56 -4.60
CA ALA A 87 0.83 3.08 -3.57
C ALA A 87 2.00 4.06 -3.35
N SER A 88 2.56 4.61 -4.43
CA SER A 88 3.64 5.61 -4.35
C SER A 88 3.17 6.91 -3.68
N ARG A 89 1.94 7.34 -3.99
CA ARG A 89 1.31 8.51 -3.37
C ARG A 89 1.10 8.28 -1.86
N LEU A 90 0.55 7.12 -1.49
CA LEU A 90 0.34 6.75 -0.09
C LEU A 90 1.65 6.65 0.68
N GLN A 91 2.70 6.05 0.10
CA GLN A 91 4.02 5.98 0.71
C GLN A 91 4.58 7.38 0.99
N THR A 92 4.40 8.32 0.06
CA THR A 92 4.84 9.71 0.23
C THR A 92 4.12 10.39 1.38
N VAL A 93 2.79 10.27 1.45
CA VAL A 93 1.99 10.85 2.54
C VAL A 93 2.33 10.20 3.88
N ASN A 94 2.51 8.90 3.91
CA ASN A 94 2.86 8.17 5.13
C ASN A 94 4.22 8.64 5.68
N ARG A 95 5.24 8.78 4.84
CA ARG A 95 6.55 9.34 5.25
C ARG A 95 6.41 10.73 5.89
N LYS A 96 5.61 11.62 5.28
CA LYS A 96 5.34 12.96 5.82
C LYS A 96 4.64 12.88 7.18
N MET A 97 3.64 12.01 7.29
CA MET A 97 2.88 11.80 8.53
C MET A 97 3.78 11.28 9.65
N THR A 98 4.65 10.30 9.36
CA THR A 98 5.62 9.76 10.32
C THR A 98 6.61 10.83 10.79
N ALA A 99 7.12 11.66 9.88
CA ALA A 99 8.01 12.76 10.24
C ALA A 99 7.31 13.80 11.14
N MET A 100 6.08 14.17 10.80
CA MET A 100 5.28 15.11 11.60
C MET A 100 4.93 14.56 12.98
N ASN A 101 4.56 13.28 13.06
CA ASN A 101 4.27 12.61 14.33
C ASN A 101 5.51 12.61 15.24
N LYS A 102 6.69 12.35 14.67
CA LYS A 102 7.96 12.44 15.42
C LYS A 102 8.20 13.82 16.02
N LEU A 103 8.04 14.88 15.23
CA LEU A 103 8.19 16.27 15.73
C LEU A 103 7.18 16.59 16.84
N LEU A 104 5.93 16.13 16.70
CA LEU A 104 4.91 16.34 17.72
C LEU A 104 5.26 15.63 19.03
N MET A 105 5.80 14.40 18.96
CA MET A 105 6.27 13.66 20.15
C MET A 105 7.44 14.38 20.83
N GLU A 106 8.40 14.90 20.06
CA GLU A 106 9.53 15.67 20.59
C GLU A 106 9.06 16.95 21.30
N GLU A 107 8.11 17.69 20.71
CA GLU A 107 7.52 18.87 21.34
C GLU A 107 6.71 18.53 22.58
N ASN A 108 5.98 17.40 22.58
CA ASN A 108 5.24 16.95 23.75
C ASN A 108 6.17 16.65 24.93
N ASP A 109 7.27 15.92 24.68
CA ASP A 109 8.30 15.64 25.69
C ASP A 109 8.95 16.92 26.22
N ARG A 110 9.26 17.88 25.32
CA ARG A 110 9.80 19.19 25.70
C ARG A 110 8.85 19.97 26.61
N LEU A 111 7.58 20.04 26.25
CA LEU A 111 6.55 20.71 27.04
C LEU A 111 6.34 20.02 28.39
N GLN A 112 6.33 18.69 28.42
CA GLN A 112 6.18 17.93 29.66
C GLN A 112 7.33 18.20 30.63
N LYS A 113 8.57 18.27 30.14
CA LYS A 113 9.74 18.68 30.94
C LYS A 113 9.61 20.09 31.51
N GLN A 114 9.14 21.06 30.70
CA GLN A 114 8.92 22.43 31.16
C GLN A 114 7.85 22.50 32.26
N VAL A 115 6.74 21.77 32.08
CA VAL A 115 5.69 21.68 33.11
C VAL A 115 6.24 21.08 34.40
N SER A 116 6.99 19.97 34.33
CA SER A 116 7.60 19.36 35.50
C SER A 116 8.56 20.31 36.23
N GLN A 117 9.37 21.07 35.49
CA GLN A 117 10.26 22.08 36.06
C GLN A 117 9.48 23.18 36.80
N LEU A 118 8.49 23.80 36.14
CA LEU A 118 7.68 24.85 36.73
C LEU A 118 6.90 24.37 37.96
N VAL A 119 6.42 23.13 37.96
CA VAL A 119 5.76 22.53 39.13
C VAL A 119 6.74 22.37 40.29
N CYS A 120 7.98 21.95 40.03
CA CYS A 120 9.02 21.83 41.05
C CYS A 120 9.42 23.19 41.62
N GLU A 121 9.67 24.18 40.76
CA GLU A 121 9.99 25.56 41.15
C GLU A 121 8.88 26.20 41.99
N ASN A 122 7.62 26.02 41.57
CA ASN A 122 6.47 26.48 42.34
C ASN A 122 6.41 25.83 43.73
N GLY A 123 6.61 24.51 43.82
CA GLY A 123 6.64 23.80 45.11
C GLY A 123 7.74 24.34 46.03
N PHE A 124 8.92 24.61 45.49
CA PHE A 124 10.03 25.21 46.24
C PHE A 124 9.68 26.61 46.76
N MET A 125 9.12 27.48 45.92
CA MET A 125 8.71 28.83 46.35
C MET A 125 7.67 28.79 47.47
N TRP A 126 6.69 27.90 47.38
CA TRP A 126 5.70 27.68 48.45
C TRP A 126 6.35 27.25 49.76
N GLN A 127 7.30 26.32 49.69
CA GLN A 127 8.02 25.84 50.87
C GLN A 127 8.87 26.95 51.53
N GLN A 128 9.55 27.77 50.72
CA GLN A 128 10.29 28.92 51.23
C GLN A 128 9.36 29.86 51.98
N LEU A 129 8.25 30.30 51.37
CA LEU A 129 7.27 31.20 52.00
C LEU A 129 6.75 30.68 53.35
N HIS A 130 6.49 29.38 53.47
CA HIS A 130 6.03 28.76 54.72
C HIS A 130 7.11 28.64 55.80
N THR A 131 8.39 28.73 55.45
CA THR A 131 9.51 28.58 56.41
C THR A 131 9.98 29.93 56.96
N VAL A 132 9.67 31.05 56.29
CA VAL A 132 10.06 32.41 56.72
C VAL A 132 9.00 33.12 57.58
N CYS A 133 7.83 32.50 57.79
CA CYS A 133 6.75 32.95 58.68
C CYS A 133 6.64 32.03 59.89
#